data_AF-A0A1G9RCI3-F1
#
_entry.id   AF-A0A1G9RCI3-F1
#
_cell.length_a   1.000
_cell.length_b   1.000
_cell.length_c   1.000
_cell.angle_alpha   90.00
_cell.angle_beta   90.00
_cell.angle_gamma   90.00
#
_symmetry.space_group_name_H-M   'P 1'
#
loop_
_entity.id
_entity.type
_entity.pdbx_description
1 polymer ?
#
loop_
_entity_poly.entity_id
_entity_poly.type
_entity_poly.pdbx_seq_one_letter_code
_entity_poly.pdbx_strand_id
1 'polypeptide(L)'
;MDNQSKMNAKQALNNMKMEIANELGYNYNSETNKIESNAPQGTLEGAAKNVLAGEEVGGLATRKLVEMGEEILLNEYNNKN
;
A
#
# COMPACT_ATOMS: atom_id res chain seq x y z
N MET A 1 -6.09 19.46 -5.96
CA MET A 1 -6.14 18.26 -6.81
C MET A 1 -7.52 18.13 -7.44
N ASP A 2 -7.56 18.06 -8.76
CA ASP A 2 -8.75 17.69 -9.53
C ASP A 2 -9.10 16.20 -9.32
N ASN A 3 -10.27 15.78 -9.82
CA ASN A 3 -10.75 14.40 -9.64
C ASN A 3 -9.89 13.36 -10.36
N GLN A 4 -9.30 13.68 -11.51
CA GLN A 4 -8.42 12.77 -12.23
C GLN A 4 -7.16 12.50 -11.41
N SER A 5 -6.55 13.55 -10.86
CA SER A 5 -5.39 13.42 -9.98
C SER A 5 -5.67 12.54 -8.75
N LYS A 6 -6.87 12.62 -8.16
CA LYS A 6 -7.27 11.75 -7.04
C LYS A 6 -7.41 10.29 -7.47
N MET A 7 -7.97 10.04 -8.65
CA MET A 7 -8.09 8.68 -9.21
C MET A 7 -6.72 8.08 -9.49
N ASN A 8 -5.82 8.84 -10.09
CA ASN A 8 -4.45 8.40 -10.38
C ASN A 8 -3.70 8.06 -9.08
N ALA A 9 -3.80 8.91 -8.06
CA ALA A 9 -3.17 8.66 -6.76
C ALA A 9 -3.72 7.40 -6.09
N LYS A 10 -5.04 7.16 -6.16
CA LYS A 10 -5.66 5.93 -5.65
C LYS A 10 -5.14 4.69 -6.38
N GLN A 11 -5.06 4.73 -7.71
CA GLN A 11 -4.50 3.63 -8.50
C GLN A 11 -3.04 3.36 -8.16
N ALA A 12 -2.21 4.41 -8.07
CA ALA A 12 -0.81 4.28 -7.68
C ALA A 12 -0.64 3.65 -6.30
N LEU A 13 -1.43 4.08 -5.31
CA LEU A 13 -1.43 3.49 -3.98
C LEU A 13 -1.86 2.02 -3.99
N ASN A 14 -2.91 1.68 -4.76
CA ASN A 14 -3.37 0.29 -4.90
C ASN A 14 -2.28 -0.59 -5.52
N ASN A 15 -1.59 -0.11 -6.56
CA ASN A 15 -0.49 -0.82 -7.19
C ASN A 15 0.68 -1.04 -6.22
N MET A 16 1.05 -0.03 -5.44
CA MET A 16 2.08 -0.15 -4.41
C MET A 16 1.69 -1.18 -3.34
N LYS A 17 0.44 -1.18 -2.88
CA LYS A 17 -0.06 -2.18 -1.93
C LYS A 17 -0.02 -3.60 -2.51
N MET A 18 -0.38 -3.75 -3.79
CA MET A 18 -0.31 -5.03 -4.50
C MET A 18 1.14 -5.53 -4.60
N GLU A 19 2.08 -4.65 -4.98
CA GLU A 19 3.51 -4.97 -5.05
C GLU A 19 4.04 -5.44 -3.69
N ILE A 20 3.83 -4.67 -2.63
CA ILE A 20 4.26 -5.02 -1.27
C ILE A 20 3.59 -6.32 -0.79
N ALA A 21 2.30 -6.50 -1.03
CA ALA A 21 1.60 -7.72 -0.65
C ALA A 21 2.23 -8.96 -1.32
N ASN A 22 2.54 -8.86 -2.62
CA ASN A 22 3.22 -9.92 -3.34
C ASN A 22 4.64 -10.18 -2.81
N GLU A 23 5.40 -9.13 -2.48
CA GLU A 23 6.74 -9.25 -1.87
C GLU A 23 6.71 -9.99 -0.53
N LEU A 24 5.65 -9.78 0.27
CA LEU A 24 5.43 -10.45 1.56
C LEU A 24 4.76 -11.84 1.45
N GLY A 25 4.34 -12.25 0.25
CA GLY A 25 3.66 -13.52 0.02
C GLY A 25 2.18 -13.54 0.40
N TYR A 26 1.53 -12.38 0.47
CA TYR A 26 0.08 -12.23 0.63
C TYR A 26 -0.62 -12.16 -0.73
N ASN A 27 -1.91 -12.46 -0.73
CA ASN A 27 -2.77 -12.29 -1.90
C ASN A 27 -3.35 -10.89 -1.94
N TYR A 28 -3.41 -10.30 -3.14
CA TYR A 28 -4.09 -9.03 -3.39
C TYR A 28 -5.37 -9.27 -4.19
N ASN A 29 -6.51 -8.92 -3.62
CA ASN A 29 -7.79 -8.98 -4.31
C ASN A 29 -8.00 -7.67 -5.11
N SER A 30 -7.86 -7.73 -6.43
CA SER A 30 -7.93 -6.55 -7.30
C SER A 30 -9.33 -5.93 -7.43
N GLU A 31 -10.39 -6.70 -7.19
CA GLU A 31 -11.77 -6.20 -7.22
C GLU A 31 -12.10 -5.36 -5.98
N THR A 32 -11.63 -5.81 -4.81
CA THR A 32 -11.94 -5.19 -3.52
C THR A 32 -10.80 -4.35 -2.95
N ASN A 33 -9.60 -4.42 -3.55
CA ASN A 33 -8.35 -3.84 -3.06
C ASN A 33 -7.97 -4.28 -1.64
N LYS A 34 -8.31 -5.54 -1.29
CA LYS A 34 -8.00 -6.14 0.01
C LYS A 34 -6.73 -6.97 -0.05
N ILE A 35 -6.05 -7.02 1.09
CA ILE A 35 -4.92 -7.92 1.33
C ILE A 35 -5.47 -9.14 2.07
N GLU A 36 -5.16 -10.33 1.58
CA GLU A 36 -5.62 -11.60 2.14
C GLU A 36 -4.41 -12.48 2.43
N SER A 37 -4.37 -13.03 3.64
CA SER A 37 -3.38 -14.02 4.02
C SER A 37 -3.66 -15.37 3.35
N ASN A 38 -2.68 -16.27 3.39
CA ASN A 38 -2.86 -17.64 2.90
C ASN A 38 -3.60 -18.57 3.90
N ALA A 39 -4.15 -18.01 4.99
CA ALA A 39 -4.89 -18.79 5.98
C ALA A 39 -6.29 -19.19 5.44
N PRO A 40 -6.94 -20.22 6.03
CA PRO A 40 -8.29 -20.63 5.63
C PRO A 40 -9.31 -19.49 5.76
N GLN A 41 -9.90 -19.10 4.64
CA GLN A 41 -10.89 -18.03 4.58
C GLN A 41 -12.24 -18.47 5.19
N GLY A 42 -13.01 -17.50 5.70
CA GLY A 42 -14.29 -17.77 6.38
C GLY A 42 -14.14 -18.33 7.80
N THR A 43 -12.93 -18.35 8.34
CA THR A 43 -12.64 -18.74 9.74
C THR A 43 -12.22 -17.53 10.57
N LEU A 44 -12.32 -17.64 11.90
CA LEU A 44 -11.84 -16.59 12.81
C LEU A 44 -10.33 -16.37 12.65
N GLU A 45 -9.56 -17.45 12.50
CA GLU A 45 -8.12 -17.38 12.27
C GLU A 45 -7.79 -16.66 10.96
N GLY A 46 -8.44 -17.03 9.85
CA GLY A 46 -8.25 -16.38 8.56
C GLY A 46 -8.59 -14.89 8.60
N ALA A 47 -9.68 -14.52 9.26
CA ALA A 47 -10.04 -13.12 9.46
C ALA A 47 -8.96 -12.35 10.24
N ALA A 48 -8.46 -12.92 11.34
CA ALA A 48 -7.39 -12.29 12.12
C ALA A 48 -6.09 -12.16 11.31
N LYS A 49 -5.72 -13.19 10.55
CA LYS A 49 -4.53 -13.16 9.68
C LYS A 49 -4.65 -12.15 8.54
N ASN A 50 -5.84 -11.96 7.97
CA ASN A 50 -6.09 -10.93 6.97
C ASN A 50 -5.94 -9.51 7.53
N VAL A 51 -6.39 -9.27 8.77
CA VAL A 51 -6.19 -7.98 9.45
C VAL A 51 -4.69 -7.69 9.59
N LEU A 52 -3.93 -8.63 10.14
CA LEU A 52 -2.48 -8.47 10.31
C LEU A 52 -1.76 -8.25 8.98
N ALA A 53 -2.13 -9.00 7.94
CA ALA A 53 -1.57 -8.82 6.60
C ALA A 53 -1.87 -7.43 6.03
N GLY A 54 -3.10 -6.94 6.21
CA GLY A 54 -3.49 -5.59 5.80
C GLY A 54 -2.77 -4.49 6.58
N GLU A 55 -2.55 -4.66 7.88
CA GLU A 55 -1.79 -3.76 8.73
C GLU A 55 -0.32 -3.67 8.29
N GLU A 56 0.32 -4.81 8.04
CA GLU A 56 1.72 -4.87 7.63
C GLU A 56 1.94 -4.19 6.27
N VAL A 57 1.15 -4.57 5.25
CA VAL A 57 1.21 -3.95 3.91
C VAL A 57 0.88 -2.45 3.98
N GLY A 58 -0.13 -2.07 4.76
CA GLY A 58 -0.52 -0.66 4.93
C GLY A 58 0.57 0.19 5.59
N GLY A 59 1.23 -0.36 6.61
CA GLY A 59 2.35 0.29 7.29
C GLY A 59 3.54 0.51 6.36
N LEU A 60 3.93 -0.51 5.60
CA LEU A 60 5.02 -0.42 4.62
C LEU A 60 4.70 0.56 3.48
N ALA A 61 3.48 0.55 2.95
CA ALA A 61 3.06 1.50 1.92
C ALA A 61 3.13 2.94 2.43
N THR A 62 2.69 3.18 3.67
CA THR A 62 2.78 4.49 4.31
C THR A 62 4.23 4.92 4.48
N ARG A 63 5.11 4.02 4.94
CA ARG A 63 6.54 4.31 5.09
C ARG A 63 7.18 4.74 3.77
N LYS A 64 6.96 3.99 2.68
CA LYS A 64 7.46 4.33 1.34
C LYS A 64 6.95 5.68 0.84
N LEU A 65 5.68 6.01 1.10
CA LEU A 65 5.12 7.32 0.74
C LEU A 65 5.81 8.48 1.47
N VAL A 66 6.12 8.30 2.76
CA VAL A 66 6.85 9.29 3.55
C VAL A 66 8.26 9.45 3.02
N GLU A 67 8.98 8.35 2.77
CA GLU A 67 10.34 8.36 2.18
C GLU A 67 10.38 9.13 0.86
N MET A 68 9.45 8.87 -0.07
CA MET A 68 9.37 9.62 -1.33
C MET A 68 9.06 11.11 -1.12
N GLY A 69 8.22 11.44 -0.14
CA GLY A 69 7.92 12.83 0.21
C GLY A 69 9.16 13.56 0.74
N GLU A 70 9.94 12.92 1.60
CA GLU A 70 11.20 13.44 2.12
C GLU A 70 12.22 13.67 0.99
N GLU A 71 12.40 12.70 0.09
CA GLU A 71 13.29 12.82 -1.05
C GLU A 71 12.91 14.00 -1.97
N ILE A 72 11.61 14.16 -2.29
CA ILE A 72 11.13 15.27 -3.11
C ILE A 72 11.45 16.61 -2.44
N LEU A 73 11.19 16.75 -1.13
CA LEU A 73 11.44 17.99 -0.40
C LEU A 73 12.94 18.32 -0.35
N LEU A 74 13.81 17.34 -0.12
CA LEU A 74 15.26 17.53 -0.13
C LEU A 74 15.77 17.94 -1.51
N ASN A 75 15.26 17.31 -2.58
CA ASN A 75 15.61 17.66 -3.95
C ASN A 75 15.17 19.09 -4.30
N GLU A 76 13.96 19.50 -3.89
CA GLU A 76 13.50 20.88 -4.07
C GLU A 76 14.37 21.89 -3.32
N TYR A 77 14.83 21.56 -2.11
CA TYR A 77 15.73 22.42 -1.34
C TYR A 77 17.09 22.57 -2.03
N ASN A 78 17.68 21.46 -2.47
CA ASN A 78 19.00 21.44 -3.12
C ASN A 78 19.00 22.13 -4.48
N ASN A 79 17.92 22.03 -5.26
CA ASN A 79 17.81 22.66 -6.59
C ASN A 79 17.48 24.17 -6.54
N LYS A 80 17.14 24.72 -5.37
CA LYS A 80 16.91 26.16 -5.17
C LYS A 80 18.18 26.91 -4.74
N ASN A 81 19.24 26.19 -4.39
CA ASN A 81 20.57 26.71 -4.05
C ASN A 81 21.54 26.51 -5.22
#